data_AF-A0A977NLC1-F1
#
_entry.id   AF-A0A977NLC1-F1
#
_cell.length_a   1.000
_cell.length_b   1.000
_cell.length_c   1.000
_cell.angle_alpha   90.00
_cell.angle_beta   90.00
_cell.angle_gamma   90.00
#
_symmetry.space_group_name_H-M   'P 1'
#
loop_
_entity.id
_entity.type
_entity.pdbx_description
1 polymer ?
#
loop_
_entity_poly.entity_id
_entity_poly.type
_entity_poly.pdbx_seq_one_letter_code
_entity_poly.pdbx_strand_id
1 'polypeptide(L)'
;MHSSNNRRKKLLFSGVAMSFVAAIAAAALMTTPIISEAYNGFPNYANLVSVTKAQEPKLLKSTVYTEAKIPQQPDAFIKSNLVYAYGWVDTNTGKGLAATIHPNFRDSTKNPDHWHMHPVVLGKGTTTSTYCVEAFIDGLSTAEGGVALGEKSMTINVNSSKASVTADEVDTVASMIMLKDAGCPEIPKLIDGEHTIIRLGAIVHDTV
;
A
#
# COMPACT_ATOMS: atom_id res chain seq x y z
N MET A 1 72.71 16.98 24.16
CA MET A 1 73.32 16.10 23.14
C MET A 1 72.24 15.78 22.12
N HIS A 2 72.53 16.05 20.83
CA HIS A 2 71.95 15.49 19.59
C HIS A 2 70.43 15.30 19.48
N SER A 3 69.74 15.50 18.36
CA SER A 3 69.97 16.05 17.03
C SER A 3 68.67 15.67 16.27
N SER A 4 68.05 16.64 15.62
CA SER A 4 67.23 16.54 14.39
C SER A 4 66.79 15.15 13.88
N ASN A 5 65.50 14.98 13.57
CA ASN A 5 65.08 14.93 12.15
C ASN A 5 63.56 14.83 11.91
N ASN A 6 63.07 15.90 11.29
CA ASN A 6 62.05 16.00 10.25
C ASN A 6 61.57 14.70 9.58
N ARG A 7 60.24 14.61 9.36
CA ARG A 7 59.67 14.44 8.01
C ARG A 7 58.19 14.89 7.97
N ARG A 8 57.99 16.12 7.49
CA ARG A 8 56.75 16.56 6.84
C ARG A 8 56.59 15.78 5.53
N LYS A 9 55.39 15.24 5.26
CA LYS A 9 54.91 14.90 3.91
C LYS A 9 53.47 15.38 3.81
N LYS A 10 53.31 16.62 3.32
CA LYS A 10 52.70 16.97 2.03
C LYS A 10 51.23 16.53 1.93
N LEU A 11 50.33 17.44 2.33
CA LEU A 11 49.00 17.55 1.72
C LEU A 11 49.18 17.79 0.22
N LEU A 12 48.57 16.93 -0.59
CA LEU A 12 48.35 17.18 -2.01
C LEU A 12 46.85 17.33 -2.21
N PHE A 13 46.43 18.58 -2.37
CA PHE A 13 45.22 18.95 -3.10
C PHE A 13 45.49 18.74 -4.59
N SER A 14 44.67 17.94 -5.26
CA SER A 14 44.53 17.94 -6.72
C SER A 14 43.20 17.29 -7.09
N GLY A 15 42.45 17.96 -7.96
CA GLY A 15 41.32 17.36 -8.67
C GLY A 15 40.03 18.17 -8.58
N VAL A 16 39.99 19.34 -9.22
CA VAL A 16 38.74 19.96 -9.64
C VAL A 16 38.16 19.12 -10.79
N ALA A 17 36.92 18.67 -10.57
CA ALA A 17 35.83 18.35 -11.49
C ALA A 17 36.17 18.03 -12.97
N MET A 18 35.78 16.83 -13.40
CA MET A 18 35.29 16.61 -14.76
C MET A 18 34.19 15.55 -14.79
N SER A 19 33.11 15.94 -15.47
CA SER A 19 31.78 15.36 -15.59
C SER A 19 31.70 13.84 -15.80
N PHE A 20 30.89 13.17 -14.98
CA PHE A 20 30.09 12.03 -15.42
C PHE A 20 28.63 12.47 -15.50
N VAL A 21 28.27 13.10 -16.62
CA VAL A 21 26.89 13.08 -17.10
C VAL A 21 26.77 11.80 -17.92
N ALA A 22 26.22 10.75 -17.33
CA ALA A 22 25.79 9.56 -18.04
C ALA A 22 24.55 9.01 -17.36
N ALA A 23 23.42 9.58 -17.78
CA ALA A 23 22.08 9.03 -17.77
C ALA A 23 21.67 8.28 -16.50
N ILE A 24 21.15 9.03 -15.51
CA ILE A 24 19.97 8.56 -14.80
C ILE A 24 18.89 8.47 -15.86
N ALA A 25 18.80 7.31 -16.52
CA ALA A 25 17.55 6.91 -17.13
C ALA A 25 16.60 6.71 -15.94
N ALA A 26 15.98 7.81 -15.52
CA ALA A 26 14.64 7.76 -15.02
C ALA A 26 13.87 7.09 -16.16
N ALA A 27 13.80 5.76 -16.11
CA ALA A 27 12.70 5.04 -16.70
C ALA A 27 11.51 5.67 -15.99
N ALA A 28 10.96 6.69 -16.64
CA ALA A 28 9.59 7.09 -16.45
C ALA A 28 8.86 5.76 -16.43
N LEU A 29 8.42 5.37 -15.24
CA LEU A 29 7.26 4.53 -15.05
C LEU A 29 6.13 5.34 -15.70
N MET A 30 6.14 5.40 -17.03
CA MET A 30 4.94 5.48 -17.81
C MET A 30 4.29 4.13 -17.55
N THR A 31 3.68 4.02 -16.37
CA THR A 31 2.57 3.14 -16.14
C THR A 31 1.55 3.57 -17.16
N THR A 32 1.67 3.04 -18.38
CA THR A 32 0.48 2.82 -19.19
C THR A 32 -0.48 2.15 -18.23
N PRO A 33 -1.66 2.72 -17.94
CA PRO A 33 -2.64 1.97 -17.20
C PRO A 33 -2.80 0.69 -18.01
N ILE A 34 -2.34 -0.43 -17.45
CA ILE A 34 -2.88 -1.71 -17.86
C ILE A 34 -4.32 -1.56 -17.40
N ILE A 35 -5.15 -1.05 -18.30
CA ILE A 35 -6.59 -1.22 -18.23
C ILE A 35 -6.72 -2.73 -18.42
N SER A 36 -6.50 -3.47 -17.32
CA SER A 36 -7.16 -4.73 -17.05
C SER A 36 -8.57 -4.49 -17.52
N GLU A 37 -9.02 -5.23 -18.54
CA GLU A 37 -10.35 -5.07 -19.12
C GLU A 37 -11.31 -4.72 -18.00
N ALA A 38 -11.78 -3.46 -18.01
CA ALA A 38 -12.47 -2.87 -16.88
C ALA A 38 -13.54 -3.88 -16.46
N TYR A 39 -13.41 -4.40 -15.24
CA TYR A 39 -14.43 -5.26 -14.67
C TYR A 39 -15.67 -4.37 -14.59
N ASN A 40 -16.52 -4.40 -15.62
CA ASN A 40 -17.62 -3.45 -15.87
C ASN A 40 -18.76 -3.55 -14.82
N GLY A 41 -18.46 -4.11 -13.65
CA GLY A 41 -19.35 -4.29 -12.51
C GLY A 41 -18.87 -3.64 -11.23
N PHE A 42 -17.82 -2.80 -11.23
CA PHE A 42 -17.47 -2.04 -10.04
C PHE A 42 -18.63 -1.10 -9.64
N PRO A 43 -19.07 -1.14 -8.38
CA PRO A 43 -20.14 -0.26 -7.88
C PRO A 43 -19.60 1.16 -7.70
N ASN A 44 -20.50 2.15 -7.72
CA ASN A 44 -20.11 3.57 -7.65
C ASN A 44 -19.34 3.98 -6.38
N TYR A 45 -19.39 3.19 -5.30
CA TYR A 45 -18.52 3.47 -4.14
C TYR A 45 -17.05 3.15 -4.42
N ALA A 46 -16.72 2.44 -5.50
CA ALA A 46 -15.35 2.24 -5.95
C ALA A 46 -14.78 3.46 -6.69
N ASN A 47 -15.62 4.36 -7.20
CA ASN A 47 -15.16 5.59 -7.83
C ASN A 47 -14.75 6.60 -6.75
N LEU A 48 -13.47 6.96 -6.73
CA LEU A 48 -12.86 7.86 -5.77
C LEU A 48 -13.00 9.31 -6.28
N VAL A 49 -13.53 10.18 -5.42
CA VAL A 49 -13.73 11.60 -5.74
C VAL A 49 -12.54 12.42 -5.25
N SER A 50 -12.10 12.16 -4.03
CA SER A 50 -10.98 12.86 -3.41
C SER A 50 -10.48 12.12 -2.18
N VAL A 51 -9.31 12.52 -1.70
CA VAL A 51 -8.75 12.06 -0.44
C VAL A 51 -8.21 13.23 0.37
N THR A 52 -8.40 13.17 1.68
CA THR A 52 -7.67 14.02 2.63
C THR A 52 -6.66 13.17 3.39
N LYS A 53 -5.49 13.73 3.67
CA LYS A 53 -4.41 13.07 4.41
C LYS A 53 -3.91 14.04 5.46
N ALA A 54 -3.77 13.57 6.70
CA ALA A 54 -3.24 14.35 7.79
C ALA A 54 -2.34 13.47 8.67
N GLN A 55 -1.14 13.96 8.93
CA GLN A 55 -0.24 13.38 9.91
C GLN A 55 -0.44 14.10 11.25
N GLU A 56 -1.01 13.40 12.22
CA GLU A 56 -1.01 13.83 13.62
C GLU A 56 0.17 13.15 14.36
N PRO A 57 0.62 13.67 15.52
CA PRO A 57 1.82 13.18 16.20
C PRO A 57 1.86 11.67 16.49
N LYS A 58 0.72 10.99 16.52
CA LYS A 58 0.61 9.54 16.75
C LYS A 58 -0.34 8.83 15.79
N LEU A 59 -0.94 9.55 14.84
CA LEU A 59 -1.96 9.00 13.95
C LEU A 59 -1.71 9.43 12.52
N LEU A 60 -1.75 8.45 11.61
CA LEU A 60 -2.11 8.69 10.23
C LEU A 60 -3.64 8.75 10.17
N LYS A 61 -4.18 9.92 9.79
CA LYS A 61 -5.60 10.11 9.53
C LYS A 61 -5.80 10.37 8.06
N SER A 62 -6.70 9.63 7.43
CA SER A 62 -7.05 9.88 6.04
C SER A 62 -8.53 9.59 5.79
N THR A 63 -9.16 10.41 4.98
CA THR A 63 -10.55 10.20 4.56
C THR A 63 -10.62 10.10 3.04
N VAL A 64 -11.10 8.96 2.54
CA VAL A 64 -11.51 8.82 1.14
C VAL A 64 -12.95 9.25 0.98
N TYR A 65 -13.24 9.92 -0.13
CA TYR A 65 -14.58 10.29 -0.58
C TYR A 65 -14.89 9.57 -1.88
N THR A 66 -16.12 9.09 -2.01
CA THR A 66 -16.55 8.24 -3.13
C THR A 66 -17.85 8.77 -3.72
N GLU A 67 -18.25 8.30 -4.91
CA GLU A 67 -19.47 8.79 -5.56
C GLU A 67 -20.76 8.30 -4.90
N ALA A 68 -20.71 7.16 -4.20
CA ALA A 68 -21.86 6.52 -3.57
C ALA A 68 -21.59 6.03 -2.15
N LYS A 69 -22.58 5.39 -1.53
CA LYS A 69 -22.44 4.93 -0.16
C LYS A 69 -21.54 3.71 -0.03
N ILE A 70 -20.53 3.84 0.82
CA ILE A 70 -19.65 2.73 1.19
C ILE A 70 -20.46 1.77 2.09
N PRO A 71 -20.57 0.50 1.72
CA PRO A 71 -21.38 -0.44 2.47
C PRO A 71 -20.70 -0.78 3.80
N GLN A 72 -21.49 -0.83 4.88
CA GLN A 72 -20.99 -1.20 6.21
C GLN A 72 -20.71 -2.70 6.36
N GLN A 73 -21.32 -3.49 5.48
CA GLN A 73 -21.32 -4.95 5.42
C GLN A 73 -21.13 -5.38 3.97
N PRO A 74 -20.61 -6.59 3.69
CA PRO A 74 -20.44 -7.05 2.31
C PRO A 74 -21.77 -7.08 1.55
N ASP A 75 -21.86 -6.33 0.45
CA ASP A 75 -22.95 -6.40 -0.51
C ASP A 75 -22.71 -7.52 -1.55
N ALA A 76 -23.53 -7.58 -2.61
CA ALA A 76 -23.39 -8.62 -3.63
C ALA A 76 -22.04 -8.55 -4.37
N PHE A 77 -21.52 -7.34 -4.64
CA PHE A 77 -20.25 -7.15 -5.34
C PHE A 77 -19.07 -7.56 -4.44
N ILE A 78 -19.07 -7.13 -3.17
CA ILE A 78 -18.01 -7.56 -2.24
C ILE A 78 -18.06 -9.08 -2.05
N LYS A 79 -19.25 -9.68 -1.97
CA LYS A 79 -19.44 -11.13 -1.83
C LYS A 79 -18.94 -11.95 -3.01
N SER A 80 -18.90 -11.38 -4.22
CA SER A 80 -18.37 -12.07 -5.41
C SER A 80 -16.85 -12.00 -5.52
N ASN A 81 -16.17 -11.24 -4.66
CA ASN A 81 -14.73 -11.05 -4.66
C ASN A 81 -14.08 -11.64 -3.41
N LEU A 82 -12.77 -11.93 -3.48
CA LEU A 82 -12.05 -12.45 -2.31
C LEU A 82 -11.92 -11.38 -1.22
N VAL A 83 -11.50 -10.18 -1.61
CA VAL A 83 -11.41 -8.99 -0.75
C VAL A 83 -11.74 -7.77 -1.60
N TYR A 84 -12.44 -6.80 -1.02
CA TYR A 84 -12.51 -5.44 -1.54
C TYR A 84 -11.76 -4.49 -0.61
N ALA A 85 -11.05 -3.51 -1.16
CA ALA A 85 -10.20 -2.64 -0.38
C ALA A 85 -10.13 -1.19 -0.91
N TYR A 86 -9.85 -0.28 0.01
CA TYR A 86 -9.22 1.01 -0.29
C TYR A 86 -7.78 0.97 0.20
N GLY A 87 -6.83 1.34 -0.66
CA GLY A 87 -5.40 1.31 -0.37
C GLY A 87 -4.79 2.70 -0.41
N TRP A 88 -3.91 3.00 0.53
CA TRP A 88 -3.03 4.18 0.58
C TRP A 88 -1.61 3.71 0.38
N VAL A 89 -0.95 4.15 -0.69
CA VAL A 89 0.30 3.58 -1.16
C VAL A 89 1.34 4.68 -1.35
N ASP A 90 2.57 4.40 -0.95
CA ASP A 90 3.78 5.07 -1.45
C ASP A 90 4.31 4.25 -2.63
N THR A 91 4.05 4.71 -3.85
CA THR A 91 4.44 3.96 -5.05
C THR A 91 5.96 3.87 -5.25
N ASN A 92 6.75 4.71 -4.57
CA ASN A 92 8.22 4.67 -4.65
C ASN A 92 8.80 3.50 -3.85
N THR A 93 8.19 3.17 -2.71
CA THR A 93 8.66 2.08 -1.83
C THR A 93 7.81 0.82 -1.90
N GLY A 94 6.60 0.91 -2.50
CA GLY A 94 5.61 -0.16 -2.53
C GLY A 94 4.93 -0.39 -1.17
N LYS A 95 5.27 0.37 -0.13
CA LYS A 95 4.59 0.25 1.17
C LYS A 95 3.21 0.88 1.11
N GLY A 96 2.29 0.33 1.87
CA GLY A 96 0.97 0.90 1.95
C GLY A 96 0.14 0.36 3.09
N LEU A 97 -1.06 0.87 3.15
CA LEU A 97 -2.07 0.53 4.13
C LEU A 97 -3.37 0.27 3.38
N ALA A 98 -4.06 -0.82 3.69
CA ALA A 98 -5.32 -1.17 3.06
C ALA A 98 -6.42 -1.29 4.11
N ALA A 99 -7.53 -0.57 3.91
CA ALA A 99 -8.79 -0.86 4.57
C ALA A 99 -9.50 -1.94 3.75
N THR A 100 -9.72 -3.11 4.33
CA THR A 100 -10.26 -4.29 3.65
C THR A 100 -11.58 -4.72 4.25
N ILE A 101 -12.43 -5.27 3.40
CA ILE A 101 -13.60 -6.04 3.79
C ILE A 101 -13.63 -7.32 2.96
N HIS A 102 -13.89 -8.45 3.62
CA HIS A 102 -14.02 -9.75 2.98
C HIS A 102 -15.18 -10.53 3.61
N PRO A 103 -15.91 -11.36 2.84
CA PRO A 103 -17.13 -12.00 3.33
C PRO A 103 -16.94 -13.46 3.76
N ASN A 104 -15.81 -14.08 3.38
CA ASN A 104 -15.71 -15.52 3.23
C ASN A 104 -14.65 -16.17 4.13
N PHE A 105 -13.87 -15.39 4.86
CA PHE A 105 -12.86 -15.88 5.79
C PHE A 105 -12.63 -14.85 6.89
N ARG A 106 -12.05 -15.26 8.01
CA ARG A 106 -11.72 -14.36 9.12
C ARG A 106 -10.22 -14.27 9.25
N ASP A 107 -9.69 -13.08 8.99
CA ASP A 107 -8.29 -12.75 9.25
C ASP A 107 -8.13 -11.73 10.37
N SER A 108 -9.23 -11.29 11.01
CA SER A 108 -9.29 -10.35 12.12
C SER A 108 -10.15 -10.91 13.26
N THR A 109 -9.59 -10.96 14.47
CA THR A 109 -10.34 -11.35 15.67
C THR A 109 -11.15 -10.20 16.25
N LYS A 110 -10.79 -8.94 15.95
CA LYS A 110 -11.43 -7.74 16.49
C LYS A 110 -12.67 -7.34 15.68
N ASN A 111 -12.58 -7.43 14.35
CA ASN A 111 -13.63 -7.03 13.41
C ASN A 111 -13.74 -8.07 12.28
N PRO A 112 -14.17 -9.31 12.58
CA PRO A 112 -14.12 -10.42 11.63
C PRO A 112 -15.00 -10.22 10.39
N ASP A 113 -16.12 -9.52 10.55
CA ASP A 113 -17.15 -9.40 9.51
C ASP A 113 -17.30 -7.93 9.03
N HIS A 114 -16.32 -7.07 9.32
CA HIS A 114 -16.35 -5.63 9.04
C HIS A 114 -15.04 -5.12 8.45
N TRP A 115 -15.04 -3.87 7.99
CA TRP A 115 -13.84 -3.17 7.57
C TRP A 115 -12.76 -3.17 8.63
N HIS A 116 -11.53 -3.48 8.23
CA HIS A 116 -10.36 -3.46 9.09
C HIS A 116 -9.10 -3.16 8.27
N MET A 117 -7.98 -2.92 8.95
CA MET A 117 -6.77 -2.37 8.33
C MET A 117 -5.65 -3.41 8.22
N HIS A 118 -4.96 -3.47 7.08
CA HIS A 118 -3.72 -4.22 6.89
C HIS A 118 -2.63 -3.31 6.35
N PRO A 119 -1.48 -3.18 7.02
CA PRO A 119 -0.29 -2.63 6.38
C PRO A 119 0.31 -3.71 5.45
N VAL A 120 0.69 -3.29 4.25
CA VAL A 120 1.08 -4.17 3.14
C VAL A 120 2.35 -3.68 2.47
N VAL A 121 3.05 -4.63 1.84
CA VAL A 121 4.07 -4.35 0.84
C VAL A 121 3.54 -4.83 -0.50
N LEU A 122 3.54 -3.94 -1.48
CA LEU A 122 3.15 -4.18 -2.85
C LEU A 122 4.39 -4.30 -3.72
N GLY A 123 4.38 -5.32 -4.56
CA GLY A 123 5.37 -5.58 -5.58
C GLY A 123 4.83 -5.37 -6.97
N LYS A 124 5.69 -5.66 -7.95
CA LYS A 124 5.31 -5.63 -9.36
C LYS A 124 4.14 -6.59 -9.62
N GLY A 125 3.15 -6.12 -10.38
CA GLY A 125 2.03 -6.93 -10.83
C GLY A 125 2.40 -8.03 -11.83
N THR A 126 1.37 -8.76 -12.25
CA THR A 126 1.43 -9.86 -13.23
C THR A 126 0.70 -9.45 -14.51
N THR A 127 0.43 -10.41 -15.40
CA THR A 127 -0.48 -10.19 -16.53
C THR A 127 -1.94 -10.02 -16.11
N THR A 128 -2.31 -10.47 -14.91
CA THR A 128 -3.69 -10.49 -14.40
C THR A 128 -3.93 -9.54 -13.23
N SER A 129 -2.88 -8.98 -12.64
CA SER A 129 -2.96 -8.10 -11.47
C SER A 129 -2.10 -6.87 -11.66
N THR A 130 -2.61 -5.69 -11.25
CA THR A 130 -1.90 -4.42 -11.27
C THR A 130 -0.68 -4.46 -10.33
N TYR A 131 -0.88 -5.01 -9.13
CA TYR A 131 0.17 -5.20 -8.13
C TYR A 131 0.08 -6.59 -7.51
N CYS A 132 1.21 -7.13 -7.04
CA CYS A 132 1.21 -8.28 -6.15
C CYS A 132 1.33 -7.81 -4.71
N VAL A 133 0.64 -8.48 -3.78
CA VAL A 133 0.98 -8.34 -2.36
C VAL A 133 2.21 -9.21 -2.12
N GLU A 134 3.27 -8.64 -1.57
CA GLU A 134 4.50 -9.38 -1.25
C GLU A 134 4.58 -9.75 0.23
N ALA A 135 4.06 -8.89 1.10
CA ALA A 135 4.04 -9.13 2.53
C ALA A 135 2.93 -8.35 3.22
N PHE A 136 2.51 -8.87 4.38
CA PHE A 136 1.80 -8.09 5.39
C PHE A 136 2.79 -7.67 6.46
N ILE A 137 2.74 -6.40 6.87
CA ILE A 137 3.66 -5.88 7.88
C ILE A 137 3.06 -6.17 9.27
N ASP A 138 3.78 -6.95 10.07
CA ASP A 138 3.43 -7.44 11.41
C ASP A 138 2.39 -8.58 11.54
N GLY A 139 2.73 -9.53 12.42
CA GLY A 139 2.11 -10.84 12.59
C GLY A 139 0.75 -10.91 13.29
N LEU A 140 -0.07 -9.86 13.31
CA LEU A 140 -1.44 -9.91 13.84
C LEU A 140 -2.36 -8.93 13.09
N SER A 141 -3.00 -9.45 12.04
CA SER A 141 -4.43 -9.31 11.68
C SER A 141 -5.17 -7.96 11.60
N THR A 142 -4.70 -6.87 12.21
CA THR A 142 -5.34 -5.56 12.15
C THR A 142 -4.31 -4.52 12.57
N ALA A 143 -4.02 -3.50 11.75
CA ALA A 143 -3.41 -2.30 12.31
C ALA A 143 -4.31 -1.81 13.46
N GLU A 144 -3.73 -1.40 14.58
CA GLU A 144 -4.48 -0.75 15.66
C GLU A 144 -4.96 0.61 15.16
N GLY A 145 -6.10 0.58 14.47
CA GLY A 145 -6.67 1.71 13.81
C GLY A 145 -8.17 1.55 13.61
N GLY A 146 -8.87 2.66 13.67
CA GLY A 146 -10.32 2.72 13.52
C GLY A 146 -10.71 3.03 12.08
N VAL A 147 -11.72 2.33 11.58
CA VAL A 147 -12.44 2.69 10.36
C VAL A 147 -13.77 3.33 10.76
N ALA A 148 -14.00 4.55 10.31
CA ALA A 148 -15.28 5.24 10.47
C ALA A 148 -15.92 5.48 9.11
N LEU A 149 -17.16 5.04 8.95
CA LEU A 149 -17.93 5.18 7.72
C LEU A 149 -18.92 6.35 7.82
N GLY A 150 -18.84 7.26 6.86
CA GLY A 150 -19.87 8.25 6.56
C GLY A 150 -20.79 7.79 5.43
N GLU A 151 -21.66 8.68 4.95
CA GLU A 151 -22.56 8.34 3.84
C GLU A 151 -21.83 8.07 2.53
N LYS A 152 -20.74 8.80 2.23
CA LYS A 152 -19.94 8.63 0.99
C LYS A 152 -18.44 8.68 1.27
N SER A 153 -18.05 8.41 2.51
CA SER A 153 -16.68 8.56 2.96
C SER A 153 -16.27 7.47 3.92
N MET A 154 -14.98 7.16 3.92
CA MET A 154 -14.34 6.30 4.90
C MET A 154 -13.16 7.05 5.49
N THR A 155 -13.13 7.19 6.81
CA THR A 155 -12.00 7.72 7.54
C THR A 155 -11.25 6.60 8.23
N ILE A 156 -9.95 6.52 7.98
CA ILE A 156 -9.03 5.68 8.72
C ILE A 156 -8.27 6.52 9.75
N ASN A 157 -8.06 5.95 10.93
CA ASN A 157 -7.19 6.51 11.96
C ASN A 157 -6.27 5.40 12.41
N VAL A 158 -5.02 5.39 11.95
CA VAL A 158 -4.07 4.32 12.24
C VAL A 158 -2.90 4.88 13.04
N ASN A 159 -2.50 4.16 14.10
CA ASN A 159 -1.31 4.53 14.85
C ASN A 159 -0.10 4.63 13.91
N SER A 160 0.60 5.77 13.91
CA SER A 160 1.72 6.01 12.97
C SER A 160 2.81 4.95 13.07
N SER A 161 3.03 4.37 14.26
CA SER A 161 3.99 3.27 14.44
C SER A 161 3.58 1.95 13.76
N LYS A 162 2.34 1.86 13.27
CA LYS A 162 1.74 0.68 12.63
C LYS A 162 1.26 0.93 11.20
N ALA A 163 1.23 2.17 10.73
CA ALA A 163 0.67 2.53 9.42
C ALA A 163 1.54 2.13 8.22
N SER A 164 2.81 1.79 8.43
CA SER A 164 3.86 1.48 7.42
C SER A 164 4.20 2.60 6.41
N VAL A 165 3.34 3.62 6.32
CA VAL A 165 3.48 4.87 5.57
C VAL A 165 3.00 6.04 6.43
N THR A 166 3.48 7.24 6.12
CA THR A 166 3.03 8.53 6.66
C THR A 166 2.15 9.26 5.65
N ALA A 167 1.47 10.33 6.08
CA ALA A 167 0.57 11.09 5.20
C ALA A 167 1.28 11.68 3.97
N ASP A 168 2.55 12.08 4.13
CA ASP A 168 3.36 12.70 3.07
C ASP A 168 4.00 11.67 2.13
N GLU A 169 4.19 10.43 2.59
CA GLU A 169 4.71 9.33 1.76
C GLU A 169 3.64 8.75 0.84
N VAL A 170 2.36 8.79 1.25
CA VAL A 170 1.25 8.31 0.41
C VAL A 170 1.12 9.23 -0.80
N ASP A 171 1.43 8.71 -1.99
CA ASP A 171 1.31 9.43 -3.25
C ASP A 171 0.10 8.97 -4.09
N THR A 172 -0.48 7.82 -3.75
CA THR A 172 -1.63 7.24 -4.45
C THR A 172 -2.63 6.66 -3.46
N VAL A 173 -3.92 6.90 -3.70
CA VAL A 173 -5.00 6.22 -3.00
C VAL A 173 -5.92 5.54 -4.00
N ALA A 174 -6.24 4.28 -3.78
CA ALA A 174 -6.88 3.44 -4.79
C ALA A 174 -8.02 2.59 -4.23
N SER A 175 -9.05 2.36 -5.05
CA SER A 175 -10.03 1.29 -4.82
C SER A 175 -9.61 0.04 -5.59
N MET A 176 -9.77 -1.13 -4.98
CA MET A 176 -9.27 -2.38 -5.59
C MET A 176 -10.04 -3.60 -5.10
N ILE A 177 -9.98 -4.66 -5.91
CA ILE A 177 -10.28 -6.03 -5.48
C ILE A 177 -8.99 -6.82 -5.36
N MET A 178 -8.98 -7.79 -4.45
CA MET A 178 -7.93 -8.81 -4.39
C MET A 178 -8.43 -10.11 -4.99
N LEU A 179 -7.55 -10.82 -5.68
CA LEU A 179 -7.78 -12.17 -6.19
C LEU A 179 -6.60 -13.09 -5.91
N LYS A 180 -6.82 -14.39 -6.04
CA LYS A 180 -5.73 -15.38 -6.04
C LYS A 180 -5.01 -15.31 -7.38
N ASP A 181 -3.73 -14.96 -7.37
CA ASP A 181 -2.92 -14.84 -8.57
C ASP A 181 -1.69 -15.73 -8.48
N ALA A 182 -1.61 -16.76 -9.34
CA ALA A 182 -0.52 -17.72 -9.33
C ALA A 182 0.84 -17.11 -9.72
N GLY A 183 0.84 -15.98 -10.43
CA GLY A 183 2.05 -15.24 -10.78
C GLY A 183 2.59 -14.37 -9.64
N CYS A 184 1.83 -14.18 -8.56
CA CYS A 184 2.28 -13.44 -7.38
C CYS A 184 3.07 -14.32 -6.40
N PRO A 185 3.94 -13.70 -5.57
CA PRO A 185 4.69 -14.41 -4.54
C PRO A 185 3.80 -15.13 -3.52
N GLU A 186 4.35 -16.19 -2.94
CA GLU A 186 3.74 -16.89 -1.81
C GLU A 186 3.91 -16.09 -0.52
N ILE A 187 2.81 -15.87 0.19
CA ILE A 187 2.77 -15.16 1.46
C ILE A 187 2.20 -16.11 2.53
N PRO A 188 2.91 -16.37 3.63
CA PRO A 188 2.33 -17.06 4.77
C PRO A 188 1.35 -16.13 5.49
N LYS A 189 0.12 -16.59 5.72
CA LYS A 189 -0.93 -15.86 6.44
C LYS A 189 -1.74 -16.78 7.33
N LEU A 190 -2.14 -16.28 8.49
CA LEU A 190 -3.12 -16.94 9.35
C LEU A 190 -4.53 -16.59 8.86
N ILE A 191 -5.29 -17.59 8.42
CA ILE A 191 -6.68 -17.46 7.97
C ILE A 191 -7.50 -18.48 8.74
N ASP A 192 -8.58 -18.05 9.41
CA ASP A 192 -9.44 -18.92 10.22
C ASP A 192 -8.68 -19.76 11.27
N GLY A 193 -7.54 -19.25 11.75
CA GLY A 193 -6.68 -19.93 12.72
C GLY A 193 -5.68 -20.92 12.11
N GLU A 194 -5.61 -21.03 10.79
CA GLU A 194 -4.69 -21.93 10.09
C GLU A 194 -3.63 -21.16 9.28
N HIS A 195 -2.37 -21.60 9.36
CA HIS A 195 -1.31 -21.07 8.50
C HIS A 195 -1.52 -21.54 7.07
N THR A 196 -1.86 -20.59 6.20
CA THR A 196 -2.11 -20.80 4.78
C THR A 196 -1.07 -20.05 3.96
N ILE A 197 -0.62 -20.66 2.88
CA ILE A 197 0.14 -19.96 1.85
C ILE A 197 -0.85 -19.38 0.85
N ILE A 198 -0.84 -18.06 0.69
CA ILE A 198 -1.67 -17.35 -0.28
C ILE A 198 -0.80 -16.63 -1.29
N ARG A 199 -1.30 -16.52 -2.52
CA ARG A 199 -0.72 -15.64 -3.55
C ARG A 199 -1.79 -14.64 -3.93
N LEU A 200 -1.55 -13.36 -3.65
CA LEU A 200 -2.56 -12.33 -3.80
C LEU A 200 -2.11 -11.28 -4.81
N GLY A 201 -2.99 -11.01 -5.77
CA GLY A 201 -2.88 -9.90 -6.69
C GLY A 201 -4.00 -8.90 -6.48
N ALA A 202 -3.68 -7.61 -6.67
CA ALA A 202 -4.63 -6.51 -6.61
C ALA A 202 -4.96 -6.03 -8.03
N ILE A 203 -6.25 -5.88 -8.34
CA ILE A 203 -6.72 -5.15 -9.52
C ILE A 203 -7.22 -3.79 -9.05
N VAL A 204 -6.54 -2.74 -9.51
CA VAL A 204 -6.91 -1.35 -9.22
C VAL A 204 -8.02 -0.92 -10.16
N HIS A 205 -9.08 -0.33 -9.59
CA HIS A 205 -10.22 0.22 -10.34
C HIS A 205 -10.06 1.72 -10.56
N ASP A 206 -9.88 2.48 -9.49
CA ASP A 206 -9.78 3.93 -9.54
C ASP A 206 -8.71 4.45 -8.57
N THR A 207 -8.16 5.63 -8.85
CA THR A 207 -7.06 6.25 -8.10
C THR A 207 -7.23 7.77 -7.96
N VAL A 208 -6.87 8.31 -6.79
CA VAL A 208 -6.78 9.75 -6.49
C VAL A 208 -5.51 10.11 -5.73
#